data_AF-A0A959F1B1-F1
#
_entry.id   AF-A0A959F1B1-F1
#
_cell.length_a   1.000
_cell.length_b   1.000
_cell.length_c   1.000
_cell.angle_alpha   90.00
_cell.angle_beta   90.00
_cell.angle_gamma   90.00
#
_symmetry.space_group_name_H-M   'P 1'
#
loop_
_entity.id
_entity.type
_entity.pdbx_description
1 polymer ?
#
loop_
_entity_poly.entity_id
_entity_poly.type
_entity_poly.pdbx_seq_one_letter_code
_entity_poly.pdbx_strand_id
1 'polypeptide(L)'
;IVGQRPVLGICYGAQLIADFYGGKVQRSLKREYGKAALSELHREDRLLKDIPKGSQVWMSHGDTIIELPPHFELLAGTDSIEVAAFRSSNGAFAAPVYCLQFHP
;
A
#
# COMPACT_ATOMS: atom_id res chain seq x y z
N ILE A 1 -3.99 4.07 -18.08
CA ILE A 1 -2.80 4.67 -17.41
C ILE A 1 -2.16 3.67 -16.46
N VAL A 2 -2.90 3.12 -15.50
CA VAL A 2 -2.40 2.07 -14.60
C VAL A 2 -1.86 0.89 -15.41
N GLY A 3 -0.66 0.44 -15.07
CA GLY A 3 0.04 -0.65 -15.74
C GLY A 3 0.61 -0.34 -17.14
N GLN A 4 0.32 0.84 -17.71
CA GLN A 4 0.89 1.31 -19.00
C GLN A 4 2.01 2.33 -18.80
N ARG A 5 1.95 3.09 -17.70
CA ARG A 5 3.00 4.00 -17.23
C ARG A 5 3.25 3.73 -15.75
N PRO A 6 4.42 4.12 -15.20
CA PRO A 6 4.63 4.05 -13.77
C PRO A 6 3.54 4.83 -13.03
N VAL A 7 2.92 4.21 -12.03
CA VAL A 7 1.84 4.82 -11.23
C VAL A 7 2.14 4.65 -9.74
N LEU A 8 1.87 5.69 -8.97
CA LEU A 8 1.85 5.67 -7.51
C LEU A 8 0.44 6.05 -7.03
N GLY A 9 -0.28 5.09 -6.45
CA GLY A 9 -1.55 5.32 -5.76
C GLY A 9 -1.30 5.67 -4.29
N ILE A 10 -1.92 6.73 -3.78
CA ILE A 10 -1.75 7.17 -2.39
C ILE A 10 -3.12 7.23 -1.71
N CYS A 11 -3.21 6.68 -0.50
CA CYS A 11 -4.41 6.63 0.33
C CYS A 11 -5.61 6.08 -0.46
N TYR A 12 -6.60 6.91 -0.77
CA TYR A 12 -7.75 6.51 -1.59
C TYR A 12 -7.34 5.97 -2.97
N GLY A 13 -6.26 6.49 -3.58
CA GLY A 13 -5.73 5.96 -4.84
C GLY A 13 -5.23 4.52 -4.71
N ALA A 14 -4.62 4.16 -3.58
CA ALA A 14 -4.22 2.79 -3.29
C ALA A 14 -5.45 1.89 -3.10
N GLN A 15 -6.47 2.37 -2.39
CA GLN A 15 -7.74 1.65 -2.19
C GLN A 15 -8.47 1.42 -3.51
N LEU A 16 -8.57 2.44 -4.36
CA LEU A 16 -9.21 2.36 -5.67
C LEU A 16 -8.49 1.35 -6.57
N ILE A 17 -7.16 1.34 -6.56
CA ILE A 17 -6.38 0.34 -7.31
C ILE A 17 -6.61 -1.05 -6.74
N ALA A 18 -6.59 -1.21 -5.42
CA ALA A 18 -6.84 -2.51 -4.78
C ALA A 18 -8.23 -3.07 -5.16
N ASP A 19 -9.27 -2.26 -5.02
CA ASP A 19 -10.66 -2.64 -5.34
C ASP A 19 -10.84 -2.93 -6.84
N PHE A 20 -10.30 -2.07 -7.71
CA PHE A 20 -10.43 -2.21 -9.16
C PHE A 20 -9.79 -3.50 -9.71
N TYR A 21 -8.69 -3.95 -9.11
CA TYR A 21 -8.00 -5.19 -9.52
C TYR A 21 -8.47 -6.43 -8.75
N GLY A 22 -9.58 -6.36 -8.03
CA GLY A 22 -10.20 -7.51 -7.38
C GLY A 22 -9.67 -7.84 -5.98
N GLY A 23 -9.00 -6.88 -5.33
CA GLY A 23 -8.77 -6.90 -3.88
C GLY A 23 -10.03 -6.47 -3.12
N LYS A 24 -9.90 -6.33 -1.80
CA LYS A 24 -11.04 -6.00 -0.94
C LYS A 24 -10.73 -4.86 0.01
N VAL A 25 -11.55 -3.81 -0.08
CA VAL A 25 -11.51 -2.66 0.82
C VAL A 25 -12.70 -2.72 1.78
N GLN A 26 -12.46 -2.46 3.05
CA GLN A 26 -13.51 -2.42 4.07
C GLN A 26 -13.32 -1.25 5.02
N ARG A 27 -14.41 -0.84 5.65
CA ARG A 27 -14.36 0.16 6.72
C ARG A 27 -13.49 -0.35 7.86
N SER A 28 -12.49 0.43 8.23
CA SER A 28 -11.60 0.07 9.32
C SER A 28 -12.34 0.11 10.65
N LEU A 29 -12.14 -0.91 11.48
CA LEU A 29 -12.63 -0.96 12.86
C LEU A 29 -11.88 0.01 13.76
N LYS A 30 -10.63 0.34 13.41
CA LYS A 30 -9.79 1.33 14.08
C LYS A 30 -9.69 2.57 13.20
N ARG A 31 -10.14 3.73 13.70
CA ARG A 31 -9.94 5.00 13.00
C ARG A 31 -8.48 5.41 13.15
N GLU A 32 -7.69 5.19 12.10
CA GLU A 32 -6.27 5.49 12.10
C GLU A 32 -6.02 6.84 11.45
N TYR A 33 -6.24 7.86 12.26
CA TYR A 33 -5.83 9.22 11.96
C TYR A 33 -4.58 9.53 12.78
N GLY A 34 -3.51 9.93 12.09
CA GLY A 34 -2.29 10.42 12.73
C GLY A 34 -1.06 9.59 12.42
N LYS A 35 -0.09 9.66 13.33
CA LYS A 35 1.23 9.07 13.15
C LYS A 35 1.17 7.55 13.35
N ALA A 36 1.76 6.81 12.42
CA ALA A 36 2.02 5.38 12.55
C ALA A 36 3.49 5.08 12.24
N ALA A 37 3.98 3.94 12.68
CA ALA A 37 5.30 3.45 12.34
C ALA A 37 5.19 2.35 11.28
N LEU A 38 5.99 2.43 10.22
CA LEU A 38 6.21 1.32 9.28
C LEU A 38 7.01 0.22 9.98
N SER A 39 6.34 -0.54 10.82
CA SER A 39 6.95 -1.55 11.71
C SER A 39 7.19 -2.88 11.00
N GLU A 40 6.60 -3.13 9.85
CA GLU A 40 6.77 -4.35 9.09
C GLU A 40 7.28 -4.05 7.68
N LEU A 41 8.43 -4.62 7.32
CA LEU A 41 9.01 -4.57 5.97
C LEU A 41 9.11 -6.01 5.46
N HIS A 42 8.20 -6.39 4.58
CA HIS A 42 8.06 -7.79 4.16
C HIS A 42 9.00 -8.16 3.02
N ARG A 43 9.41 -7.18 2.20
CA ARG A 43 10.22 -7.40 1.00
C ARG A 43 11.17 -6.25 0.75
N GLU A 44 12.36 -6.58 0.24
CA GLU A 44 13.22 -5.58 -0.37
C GLU A 44 12.56 -5.03 -1.63
N ASP A 45 12.46 -3.71 -1.71
CA ASP A 45 11.84 -3.03 -2.83
C ASP A 45 12.57 -1.72 -3.14
N ARG A 46 12.60 -1.34 -4.43
CA ARG A 46 13.27 -0.12 -4.86
C ARG A 46 12.66 1.14 -4.26
N LEU A 47 11.34 1.15 -4.00
CA LEU A 47 10.66 2.28 -3.40
C LEU A 47 11.00 2.45 -1.91
N LEU A 48 11.26 1.34 -1.21
CA LEU A 48 11.48 1.32 0.24
C LEU A 48 12.93 1.09 0.66
N LYS A 49 13.86 0.98 -0.30
CA LYS A 49 15.25 0.53 -0.09
C LYS A 49 15.97 1.22 1.08
N ASP A 50 15.84 2.54 1.17
CA ASP A 50 16.54 3.36 2.16
C ASP A 50 15.61 3.91 3.24
N ILE A 51 14.43 3.28 3.41
CA ILE A 51 13.45 3.62 4.45
C ILE A 51 13.68 2.71 5.67
N PRO A 52 14.13 3.26 6.81
CA PRO A 52 14.33 2.46 8.01
C PRO A 52 13.05 1.82 8.53
N LYS A 53 13.17 0.62 9.09
CA LYS A 53 12.10 0.02 9.89
C LYS A 53 11.72 0.96 11.04
N GLY A 54 10.43 1.20 11.22
CA GLY A 54 9.90 2.12 12.22
C GLY A 54 9.81 3.59 11.77
N SER A 55 10.10 3.89 10.50
CA SER A 55 9.87 5.23 9.95
C SER A 55 8.43 5.69 10.19
N GLN A 56 8.29 6.94 10.63
CA GLN A 56 7.00 7.55 10.91
C GLN A 56 6.31 7.94 9.61
N VAL A 57 5.05 7.53 9.46
CA VAL A 57 4.17 7.89 8.34
C VAL A 57 2.86 8.50 8.84
N TRP A 58 2.13 9.19 7.96
CA TRP A 58 0.85 9.81 8.30
C TRP A 58 -0.34 9.05 7.72
N MET A 59 -1.24 8.60 8.60
CA MET A 59 -2.49 7.90 8.27
C MET A 59 -3.68 8.88 8.32
N SER A 60 -4.63 8.76 7.40
CA SER A 60 -5.76 9.70 7.25
C SER A 60 -7.07 9.04 6.79
N HIS A 61 -7.19 7.72 6.87
CA HIS A 61 -8.25 6.98 6.19
C HIS A 61 -9.21 6.27 7.17
N GLY A 62 -10.47 6.14 6.74
CA GLY A 62 -11.51 5.40 7.45
C GLY A 62 -11.68 3.95 7.00
N ASP A 63 -11.10 3.60 5.85
CA ASP A 63 -11.20 2.29 5.21
C ASP A 63 -9.82 1.64 5.07
N THR A 64 -9.71 0.32 5.10
CA THR A 64 -8.46 -0.43 4.99
C THR A 64 -8.57 -1.51 3.93
N ILE A 65 -7.44 -1.86 3.33
CA ILE A 65 -7.33 -2.96 2.37
C ILE A 65 -7.12 -4.24 3.19
N ILE A 66 -8.06 -5.17 3.12
CA ILE A 66 -8.01 -6.44 3.86
C ILE A 66 -7.61 -7.62 2.99
N GLU A 67 -7.62 -7.45 1.66
CA GLU A 67 -7.22 -8.46 0.70
C GLU A 67 -6.53 -7.76 -0.47
N LEU A 68 -5.30 -8.18 -0.76
CA LEU A 68 -4.56 -7.66 -1.91
C LEU A 68 -5.13 -8.25 -3.20
N PRO A 69 -5.23 -7.44 -4.27
CA PRO A 69 -5.60 -7.95 -5.58
C PRO A 69 -4.59 -8.99 -6.10
N PRO A 70 -5.02 -9.93 -6.96
CA PRO A 70 -4.11 -10.81 -7.69
C PRO A 70 -3.02 -10.02 -8.42
N HIS A 71 -1.82 -10.61 -8.51
CA HIS A 71 -0.65 -9.99 -9.14
C HIS A 71 -0.13 -8.72 -8.43
N PHE A 72 -0.45 -8.55 -7.16
CA PHE A 72 0.19 -7.58 -6.28
C PHE A 72 0.87 -8.28 -5.11
N GLU A 73 1.92 -7.62 -4.60
CA GLU A 73 2.78 -8.10 -3.53
C GLU A 73 2.80 -7.08 -2.39
N LEU A 74 2.64 -7.56 -1.16
CA LEU A 74 2.79 -6.77 0.04
C LEU A 74 4.25 -6.34 0.21
N LEU A 75 4.47 -5.06 0.50
CA LEU A 75 5.78 -4.48 0.74
C LEU A 75 6.00 -4.12 2.21
N ALA A 76 5.01 -3.48 2.84
CA ALA A 76 5.14 -3.03 4.22
C ALA A 76 3.79 -2.91 4.95
N GLY A 77 3.86 -2.97 6.27
CA GLY A 77 2.75 -2.85 7.22
C GLY A 77 3.11 -1.98 8.43
N THR A 78 2.09 -1.66 9.22
CA THR A 78 2.19 -1.09 10.56
C THR A 78 1.64 -2.07 11.58
N ASP A 79 1.80 -1.79 12.88
CA ASP A 79 1.26 -2.64 13.96
C ASP A 79 -0.27 -2.81 13.91
N SER A 80 -0.95 -1.95 13.17
CA SER A 80 -2.41 -1.83 13.14
C SER A 80 -3.00 -2.01 11.74
N ILE A 81 -2.21 -1.83 10.69
CA ILE A 81 -2.59 -2.02 9.29
C ILE A 81 -1.56 -2.90 8.60
N GLU A 82 -2.00 -4.10 8.21
CA GLU A 82 -1.18 -5.06 7.48
C GLU A 82 -0.76 -4.52 6.09
N VAL A 83 -1.69 -3.91 5.36
CA VAL A 83 -1.45 -3.40 4.00
C VAL A 83 -1.13 -1.91 4.00
N ALA A 84 0.07 -1.53 4.46
CA ALA A 84 0.52 -0.13 4.45
C ALA A 84 1.15 0.28 3.11
N ALA A 85 1.87 -0.64 2.46
CA ALA A 85 2.42 -0.46 1.12
C ALA A 85 2.39 -1.78 0.33
N PHE A 86 2.06 -1.70 -0.95
CA PHE A 86 2.05 -2.85 -1.87
C PHE A 86 2.39 -2.40 -3.29
N ARG A 87 2.78 -3.34 -4.15
CA ARG A 87 3.04 -3.06 -5.56
C ARG A 87 2.58 -4.19 -6.47
N SER A 88 2.48 -3.91 -7.76
CA SER A 88 2.32 -4.95 -8.76
C SER A 88 3.52 -5.91 -8.75
N SER A 89 3.27 -7.20 -8.90
CA SER A 89 4.29 -8.21 -9.17
C SER A 89 5.11 -7.86 -10.40
N ASN A 90 6.37 -8.27 -10.42
CA ASN A 90 7.24 -8.05 -11.56
C ASN A 90 6.65 -8.70 -12.82
N GLY A 91 6.49 -7.93 -13.90
CA GLY A 91 5.94 -8.41 -15.17
C GLY A 91 4.41 -8.55 -15.21
N ALA A 92 3.69 -8.24 -14.11
CA ALA A 92 2.23 -8.26 -14.10
C ALA A 92 1.60 -7.21 -15.03
N PHE A 93 2.31 -6.09 -15.23
CA PHE A 93 1.92 -5.01 -16.12
C PHE A 93 3.13 -4.52 -16.93
N ALA A 94 2.88 -3.71 -17.98
CA ALA A 94 3.94 -3.13 -18.80
C ALA A 94 4.79 -2.09 -18.04
N ALA A 95 4.23 -1.46 -17.01
CA ALA A 95 4.93 -0.52 -16.13
C ALA A 95 4.51 -0.74 -14.66
N PRO A 96 5.39 -0.45 -13.69
CA PRO A 96 5.14 -0.77 -12.29
C PRO A 96 4.04 0.09 -11.69
N VAL A 97 3.26 -0.51 -10.79
CA VAL A 97 2.23 0.16 -10.01
C VAL A 97 2.60 0.02 -8.53
N TYR A 98 2.78 1.14 -7.85
CA TYR A 98 3.02 1.20 -6.41
C TYR A 98 1.82 1.80 -5.71
N CYS A 99 1.55 1.37 -4.49
CA CYS A 99 0.42 1.81 -3.71
C CYS A 99 0.82 1.98 -2.25
N LEU A 100 0.53 3.16 -1.69
CA LEU A 100 0.79 3.52 -0.30
C LEU A 100 -0.54 3.88 0.36
N GLN A 101 -0.86 3.25 1.48
CA GLN A 101 -2.07 3.57 2.23
C GLN A 101 -1.90 4.84 3.10
N PHE A 102 -0.66 5.22 3.35
CA PHE A 102 -0.26 6.42 4.10
C PHE A 102 0.12 7.59 3.17
N HIS A 103 0.26 8.78 3.76
CA HIS A 103 0.82 9.96 3.11
C HIS A 103 2.33 10.05 3.39
N PRO A 104 3.19 9.91 2.36
CA PRO A 104 4.64 10.03 2.49
C PRO A 104 5.10 11.47 2.69
#